data_AF-A0A3P7JGM1-F1
#
_entry.id   AF-A0A3P7JGM1-F1
#
_cell.length_a   1.000
_cell.length_b   1.000
_cell.length_c   1.000
_cell.angle_alpha   90.00
_cell.angle_beta   90.00
_cell.angle_gamma   90.00
#
_symmetry.space_group_name_H-M   'P 1'
#
loop_
_entity.id
_entity.type
_entity.pdbx_description
1 polymer ?
#
loop_
_entity_poly.entity_id
_entity_poly.type
_entity_poly.pdbx_seq_one_letter_code
_entity_poly.pdbx_strand_id
1 'polypeptide(L)'
;MYSVLEHAFRQREGDEQRTFLALRPLVAPIKCSILPISANERLNPIIEAAREELARFDLTYRVVGFLSYTVLMRSDSMCYF
;
A
#
# COMPACT_ATOMS: atom_id res chain seq x y z
N MET A 1 -6.00 21.70 -1.08
CA MET A 1 -5.72 20.26 -1.29
C MET A 1 -4.37 20.03 -1.94
N TYR A 2 -4.00 20.81 -2.96
CA TYR A 2 -2.71 20.72 -3.66
C TYR A 2 -1.46 20.82 -2.75
N SER A 3 -1.45 21.76 -1.81
CA SER A 3 -0.35 21.94 -0.86
C SER A 3 -0.06 20.71 0.02
N VAL A 4 -1.07 19.90 0.33
CA VAL A 4 -0.88 18.66 1.11
C VAL A 4 -0.17 17.61 0.28
N LEU A 5 -0.46 17.54 -1.03
CA LEU A 5 0.18 16.59 -1.94
C LEU A 5 1.64 16.95 -2.19
N GLU A 6 1.94 18.24 -2.39
CA GLU A 6 3.33 18.71 -2.56
C GLU A 6 4.18 18.47 -1.31
N HIS A 7 3.64 18.74 -0.12
CA HIS A 7 4.36 18.50 1.14
C HIS A 7 4.54 17.01 1.46
N ALA A 8 3.63 16.17 0.97
CA ALA A 8 3.70 14.72 1.14
C ALA A 8 4.58 14.05 0.07
N PHE A 9 4.91 14.73 -1.03
CA PHE A 9 5.66 14.13 -2.12
C PHE A 9 7.11 13.82 -1.72
N ARG A 10 7.50 12.56 -1.88
CA ARG A 10 8.84 12.06 -1.58
C ARG A 10 9.33 11.16 -2.70
N GLN A 11 10.64 11.18 -2.93
CA GLN A 11 11.32 10.34 -3.90
C GLN A 11 12.30 9.43 -3.17
N ARG A 12 12.38 8.16 -3.57
CA ARG A 12 13.31 7.21 -2.95
C ARG A 12 14.72 7.42 -3.51
N GLU A 13 15.73 7.36 -2.65
CA GLU A 13 17.13 7.41 -3.06
C GLU A 13 17.48 6.16 -3.88
N GLY A 14 17.95 6.35 -5.11
CA GLY A 14 18.42 5.27 -6.00
C GLY A 14 17.46 4.84 -7.11
N ASP A 15 16.24 5.40 -7.20
CA ASP A 15 15.29 5.06 -8.27
C ASP A 15 14.36 6.26 -8.57
N GLU A 16 14.66 7.02 -9.63
CA GLU A 16 13.92 8.27 -9.97
C GLU A 16 12.45 8.01 -10.33
N GLN A 17 12.12 6.79 -10.72
CA GLN A 17 10.76 6.41 -11.09
C GLN A 17 9.90 6.01 -9.87
N ARG A 18 10.49 5.88 -8.67
CA ARG A 18 9.79 5.46 -7.44
C ARG A 18 9.50 6.66 -6.53
N THR A 19 8.38 7.30 -6.81
CA THR A 19 7.84 8.41 -6.00
C THR A 19 6.71 7.92 -5.10
N PHE A 20 6.57 8.50 -3.91
CA PHE A 20 5.50 8.17 -2.96
C PHE A 20 4.95 9.42 -2.27
N LEU A 21 3.70 9.32 -1.79
CA LEU A 21 3.01 10.40 -1.09
C LEU A 21 2.88 10.08 0.38
N ALA A 22 3.73 10.68 1.21
CA ALA A 22 3.81 10.61 2.67
C ALA A 22 2.58 11.19 3.42
N LEU A 23 1.36 10.76 3.07
CA LEU A 23 0.09 11.12 3.70
C LEU A 23 -0.13 10.45 5.06
N ARG A 24 -0.80 11.15 5.99
CA ARG A 24 -1.21 10.55 7.28
C ARG A 24 -2.28 9.46 7.04
N PRO A 25 -2.31 8.38 7.84
CA PRO A 25 -3.27 7.27 7.67
C PRO A 25 -4.74 7.71 7.66
N LEU A 26 -5.09 8.81 8.35
CA LEU A 26 -6.43 9.38 8.40
C LEU A 26 -6.89 10.03 7.07
N VAL A 27 -5.94 10.52 6.26
CA VAL A 27 -6.23 11.23 5.00
C VAL A 27 -5.80 10.42 3.77
N ALA A 28 -5.18 9.26 3.97
CA ALA A 28 -4.79 8.36 2.90
C ALA A 28 -6.05 7.77 2.25
N PRO A 29 -6.18 7.80 0.92
CA PRO A 29 -7.37 7.28 0.22
C PRO A 29 -7.50 5.75 0.35
N ILE A 30 -6.37 5.05 0.42
CA ILE A 30 -6.29 3.61 0.66
C ILE A 30 -5.49 3.42 1.93
N LYS A 31 -6.08 2.74 2.93
CA LYS A 31 -5.45 2.52 4.23
C LYS A 31 -4.53 1.31 4.23
N CYS A 32 -4.90 0.26 3.51
CA CYS A 32 -4.15 -0.99 3.46
C CYS A 32 -4.05 -1.51 2.03
N SER A 33 -2.95 -2.17 1.67
CA SER A 33 -2.95 -3.01 0.47
C SER A 33 -2.42 -4.40 0.78
N ILE A 34 -2.99 -5.38 0.10
CA ILE A 34 -2.61 -6.79 0.23
C ILE A 34 -1.74 -7.11 -0.99
N LEU A 35 -0.49 -7.49 -0.73
CA LEU A 35 0.48 -7.87 -1.75
C LEU A 35 0.91 -9.31 -1.54
N PRO A 36 0.62 -10.23 -2.49
CA PRO A 36 1.18 -11.57 -2.45
C PRO A 36 2.66 -11.52 -2.85
N ILE A 37 3.50 -12.22 -2.07
CA ILE A 37 4.95 -12.32 -2.33
C ILE A 37 5.24 -13.12 -3.62
N SER A 38 4.29 -13.94 -4.08
CA SER A 38 4.41 -14.78 -5.28
C SER A 38 3.02 -15.06 -5.86
N ALA A 39 2.96 -15.44 -7.15
CA ALA A 39 1.73 -15.86 -7.83
C ALA A 39 1.25 -17.29 -7.44
N ASN A 40 1.65 -17.77 -6.26
CA ASN A 40 1.31 -19.12 -5.81
C ASN A 40 -0.14 -19.15 -5.32
N GLU A 41 -0.96 -20.02 -5.91
CA GLU A 41 -2.38 -20.19 -5.58
C GLU A 41 -2.63 -20.57 -4.11
N ARG A 42 -1.62 -21.12 -3.41
CA ARG A 42 -1.69 -21.39 -1.97
C ARG A 42 -1.88 -20.14 -1.11
N LEU A 43 -1.54 -18.97 -1.64
CA LEU A 43 -1.69 -17.69 -0.95
C LEU A 43 -3.09 -17.10 -1.11
N ASN A 44 -3.88 -17.56 -2.08
CA ASN A 44 -5.26 -17.12 -2.30
C ASN A 44 -6.16 -17.21 -1.05
N PRO A 45 -6.20 -18.33 -0.30
CA PRO A 45 -7.03 -18.40 0.90
C PRO A 45 -6.58 -17.43 1.99
N ILE A 46 -5.28 -17.11 2.07
CA ILE A 46 -4.74 -16.16 3.05
C ILE A 46 -5.15 -14.73 2.67
N ILE A 47 -5.12 -14.41 1.38
CA ILE A 47 -5.58 -13.11 0.86
C ILE A 47 -7.07 -12.92 1.17
N GLU A 48 -7.90 -13.93 0.93
CA GLU A 48 -9.34 -13.84 1.20
C GLU A 48 -9.63 -13.75 2.71
N ALA A 49 -8.92 -14.50 3.57
CA ALA A 49 -9.05 -14.34 5.01
C ALA A 49 -8.66 -12.92 5.49
N ALA A 50 -7.58 -12.35 4.94
CA ALA A 50 -7.18 -10.98 5.25
C ALA A 50 -8.21 -9.94 4.76
N ARG A 51 -8.84 -10.18 3.61
CA ARG A 51 -9.92 -9.33 3.08
C ARG A 51 -11.14 -9.33 4.00
N GLU A 52 -11.53 -10.52 4.48
CA GLU A 52 -12.68 -10.65 5.37
C GLU A 52 -12.44 -9.90 6.68
N GLU A 53 -11.25 -10.06 7.28
CA GLU A 53 -10.90 -9.34 8.50
C GLU A 53 -10.84 -7.82 8.28
N LEU A 54 -10.21 -7.35 7.20
CA LEU A 54 -10.16 -5.92 6.88
C LEU A 54 -11.55 -5.32 6.59
N ALA A 55 -12.45 -6.11 6.00
CA ALA A 55 -13.84 -5.71 5.77
C ALA A 55 -14.61 -5.57 7.09
N ARG A 56 -14.35 -6.41 8.10
CA ARG A 56 -14.95 -6.28 9.45
C ARG A 56 -14.56 -4.98 10.16
N PHE A 57 -13.42 -4.40 9.83
CA PHE A 57 -12.94 -3.13 10.40
C PHE A 57 -13.30 -1.89 9.55
N ASP A 58 -14.12 -2.03 8.50
CA ASP A 58 -14.46 -0.95 7.57
C ASP A 58 -13.23 -0.20 7.02
N LEU A 59 -12.14 -0.95 6.77
CA LEU A 59 -10.90 -0.41 6.23
C LEU A 59 -10.94 -0.44 4.70
N THR A 60 -10.58 0.68 4.08
CA THR A 60 -10.39 0.73 2.63
C THR A 60 -9.11 0.01 2.27
N TYR A 61 -9.22 -1.09 1.51
CA TYR A 61 -8.08 -1.89 1.09
C TYR A 61 -8.03 -2.12 -0.42
N ARG A 62 -6.83 -2.35 -0.95
CA ARG A 62 -6.61 -2.71 -2.36
C ARG A 62 -5.75 -3.96 -2.47
N VAL A 63 -6.21 -4.96 -3.24
CA VAL A 63 -5.34 -6.10 -3.60
C VAL A 63 -4.54 -5.72 -4.82
N VAL A 64 -3.21 -5.78 -4.69
CA VAL A 64 -2.27 -5.36 -5.71
C VAL A 64 -1.48 -6.59 -6.14
N GLY A 65 -1.46 -6.86 -7.44
CA GLY A 65 -0.70 -7.98 -7.99
C GLY A 65 0.81 -7.74 -7.91
N PHE A 66 1.60 -8.81 -7.91
CA PHE A 66 3.07 -8.80 -7.80
C PHE A 66 3.77 -7.84 -8.79
N LEU A 67 3.15 -7.54 -9.93
CA LEU A 67 3.68 -6.66 -10.97
C LEU A 67 3.26 -5.19 -10.83
N SER A 68 2.44 -4.84 -9.85
CA SER A 68 2.01 -3.44 -9.65
C SER A 68 2.87 -2.77 -8.58
N TYR A 69 3.76 -1.88 -9.03
CA TYR A 69 4.45 -0.86 -8.24
C TYR A 69 3.39 0.09 -7.64
N THR A 70 2.75 -0.35 -6.56
CA THR A 70 1.82 0.47 -5.79
C THR A 70 2.53 1.02 -4.57
N VAL A 71 2.47 2.33 -4.43
CA VAL A 71 2.99 3.08 -3.30
C VAL A 71 2.27 2.63 -2.02
N LEU A 72 2.94 1.80 -1.20
CA LEU A 72 2.46 1.45 0.13
C LEU A 72 2.95 2.48 1.13
N MET A 73 2.00 3.09 1.82
CA MET A 73 2.22 4.06 2.88
C MET A 73 2.26 3.35 4.22
N ARG A 74 3.46 3.08 4.75
CA ARG A 74 3.66 2.53 6.10
C ARG A 74 4.28 3.60 6.99
N SER A 75 3.62 3.89 8.12
CA SER A 75 4.04 4.94 9.05
C SER A 75 5.35 4.66 9.78
N ASP A 76 5.86 3.42 9.85
CA ASP A 76 6.99 3.12 10.74
C ASP A 76 8.04 2.11 10.25
N SER A 77 7.98 1.56 9.03
CA SER A 77 9.04 0.65 8.57
C SER A 77 9.13 0.54 7.06
N MET A 78 10.33 0.80 6.56
CA MET A 78 10.75 0.70 5.16
C MET A 78 10.77 -0.77 4.73
N CYS A 79 9.62 -1.34 4.35
CA CYS A 79 9.59 -2.67 3.74
C CYS A 79 9.95 -2.54 2.26
N TYR A 80 11.15 -3.01 1.91
CA TYR A 80 11.59 -3.24 0.54
C TYR A 80 10.93 -4.51 0.01
N PHE A 81 10.07 -4.39 -1.00
CA PHE A 81 9.82 -5.39 -2.03
C PHE A 81 9.56 -4.67 -3.35
#